data_AF-A0AB37UBX5-F1
#
_entry.id   AF-A0AB37UBX5-F1
#
_cell.length_a   1.000
_cell.length_b   1.000
_cell.length_c   1.000
_cell.angle_alpha   90.00
_cell.angle_beta   90.00
_cell.angle_gamma   90.00
#
_symmetry.space_group_name_H-M   'P 1'
#
loop_
_entity.id
_entity.type
_entity.pdbx_description
1 polymer ?
#
loop_
_entity_poly.entity_id
_entity_poly.type
_entity_poly.pdbx_seq_one_letter_code
_entity_poly.pdbx_strand_id
1 'polypeptide(L)'
;MVKLLNLRDLVDQWFDKIEVRDRKIAKLLCQSIPASCPFERDIKLFGRTLFHIPPLCKLNPFYEQLVSLRFKALSYLTNESDKHKALYCY
;
A
#
# COMPACT_ATOMS: atom_id res chain seq x y z
N MET A 1 3.76 -32.76 -2.14
CA MET A 1 4.04 -31.94 -0.94
C MET A 1 2.86 -31.00 -0.73
N VAL A 2 1.82 -31.46 -0.04
CA VAL A 2 0.60 -30.68 0.19
C VAL A 2 0.92 -29.66 1.28
N LYS A 3 1.12 -28.38 0.92
CA LYS A 3 1.13 -27.30 1.91
C LYS A 3 -0.26 -27.32 2.55
N LEU A 4 -0.32 -27.54 3.86
CA LEU A 4 -1.49 -27.19 4.66
C LEU A 4 -1.77 -25.72 4.36
N LEU A 5 -2.82 -25.46 3.58
CA LEU A 5 -3.22 -24.10 3.20
C LEU A 5 -3.64 -23.39 4.49
N ASN A 6 -2.73 -22.60 5.04
CA ASN A 6 -3.07 -21.73 6.14
C ASN A 6 -3.89 -20.56 5.60
N LEU A 7 -4.77 -20.00 6.43
CA LEU A 7 -5.68 -18.92 6.04
C LEU A 7 -4.93 -17.72 5.41
N ARG A 8 -3.70 -17.47 5.85
CA ARG A 8 -2.82 -16.43 5.29
C ARG A 8 -2.46 -16.70 3.82
N ASP A 9 -2.07 -17.92 3.49
CA ASP A 9 -1.66 -18.29 2.12
C ASP A 9 -2.83 -18.17 1.14
N LEU A 10 -4.05 -18.44 1.61
CA LEU A 10 -5.27 -18.25 0.82
C LEU A 10 -5.55 -16.77 0.55
N VAL A 11 -5.36 -15.91 1.56
CA VAL A 11 -5.51 -14.46 1.40
C VAL A 11 -4.43 -13.93 0.44
N ASP A 12 -3.18 -14.37 0.58
CA ASP A 12 -2.08 -13.96 -0.30
C ASP A 12 -2.37 -14.32 -1.76
N GLN A 13 -2.79 -15.56 -2.01
CA GLN A 13 -3.20 -15.99 -3.36
C GLN A 13 -4.38 -15.19 -3.91
N TRP A 14 -5.30 -14.76 -3.04
CA TRP A 14 -6.42 -13.92 -3.46
C TRP A 14 -5.94 -12.53 -3.89
N PHE A 15 -5.08 -11.88 -3.09
CA PHE A 15 -4.46 -10.59 -3.43
C PHE A 15 -3.58 -10.67 -4.69
N ASP A 16 -2.87 -11.78 -4.89
CA ASP A 16 -2.04 -11.99 -6.07
C ASP A 16 -2.86 -12.05 -7.36
N LYS A 17 -4.07 -12.61 -7.31
CA LYS A 17 -5.00 -12.69 -8.43
C LYS A 17 -5.73 -11.38 -8.74
N ILE A 18 -5.65 -10.37 -7.86
CA ILE A 18 -6.23 -9.06 -8.16
C ILE A 18 -5.41 -8.41 -9.27
N GLU A 19 -6.04 -8.27 -10.43
CA GLU A 19 -5.51 -7.52 -11.56
C GLU A 19 -6.18 -6.15 -11.64
N VAL A 20 -5.37 -5.10 -11.69
CA VAL A 20 -5.84 -3.73 -11.86
C VAL A 20 -5.99 -3.47 -13.36
N ARG A 21 -7.25 -3.45 -13.84
CA ARG A 21 -7.58 -3.28 -15.27
C ARG A 21 -8.43 -2.04 -15.57
N ASP A 22 -8.71 -1.22 -14.56
CA ASP A 22 -9.52 -0.03 -14.70
C ASP A 22 -8.82 1.16 -14.04
N ARG A 23 -8.76 2.27 -14.76
CA ARG A 23 -8.08 3.49 -14.33
C ARG A 23 -8.69 4.13 -13.08
N LYS A 24 -10.02 4.07 -12.92
CA LYS A 24 -10.70 4.63 -11.74
C LYS A 24 -10.38 3.78 -10.51
N ILE A 25 -10.39 2.45 -10.65
CA ILE A 25 -10.00 1.52 -9.58
C ILE A 25 -8.53 1.74 -9.21
N ALA A 26 -7.63 1.86 -10.20
CA ALA A 26 -6.22 2.12 -9.95
C ALA A 26 -6.00 3.41 -9.15
N LYS A 27 -6.69 4.49 -9.51
CA LYS A 27 -6.65 5.77 -8.76
C LYS A 27 -7.18 5.60 -7.34
N LEU A 28 -8.31 4.92 -7.17
CA LEU A 28 -8.92 4.69 -5.85
C LEU A 28 -7.96 3.92 -4.92
N LEU A 29 -7.30 2.88 -5.44
CA LEU A 29 -6.31 2.10 -4.70
C LEU A 29 -5.11 2.97 -4.29
N CYS A 30 -4.59 3.80 -5.21
CA CYS A 30 -3.50 4.73 -4.92
C CYS A 30 -3.88 5.86 -3.94
N GLN A 31 -5.15 6.22 -3.83
CA GLN A 31 -5.61 7.21 -2.87
C GLN A 31 -5.93 6.59 -1.50
N SER A 32 -6.39 5.34 -1.49
CA SER A 32 -6.86 4.65 -0.28
C SER A 32 -5.72 3.97 0.49
N ILE A 33 -4.72 3.45 -0.21
CA ILE A 33 -3.56 2.79 0.41
C ILE A 33 -2.42 3.80 0.50
N PRO A 34 -1.97 4.23 1.68
CA PRO A 34 -0.95 5.28 1.79
C PRO A 34 0.41 4.86 1.21
N ALA A 35 1.18 5.84 0.71
CA ALA A 35 2.53 5.62 0.16
C ALA A 35 3.59 5.42 1.25
N SER A 36 3.34 6.00 2.41
CA SER A 36 4.21 5.99 3.57
C SER A 36 3.54 5.30 4.73
N CYS A 37 4.31 5.03 5.78
CA CYS A 37 3.77 4.39 6.96
C CYS A 37 2.87 5.35 7.74
N PRO A 38 1.55 5.06 7.90
CA PRO A 38 0.65 5.98 8.62
C PRO A 38 0.96 6.07 10.12
N PHE A 39 1.71 5.09 10.65
CA PHE A 39 2.11 5.05 12.06
C PHE A 39 3.39 5.84 12.33
N GLU A 40 4.26 6.02 11.33
CA GLU A 40 5.49 6.77 11.49
C GLU A 40 5.18 8.26 11.56
N ARG A 41 5.45 8.88 12.70
CA ARG A 41 5.22 10.32 12.90
C ARG A 41 5.98 10.86 14.09
N ASP A 42 6.31 12.14 14.02
CA ASP A 42 6.82 12.90 15.15
C ASP A 42 5.68 13.45 16.01
N ILE A 43 5.79 13.31 17.32
CA ILE A 43 4.92 14.01 18.27
C ILE A 43 5.62 15.29 18.70
N LYS A 44 5.10 16.45 18.28
CA LYS A 44 5.69 17.76 18.56
C LYS A 44 4.84 18.55 19.55
N LEU A 45 5.48 19.17 20.53
CA LEU A 45 4.86 20.10 21.48
C LEU A 45 5.72 21.37 21.58
N PHE A 46 5.09 22.54 21.51
CA PHE A 46 5.78 23.84 21.47
C PHE A 46 6.90 23.94 20.40
N GLY A 47 6.69 23.30 19.24
CA GLY A 47 7.67 23.27 18.15
C GLY A 47 8.87 22.34 18.37
N ARG A 48 8.93 21.61 19.49
CA ARG A 48 9.97 20.62 19.78
C ARG A 48 9.43 19.21 19.65
N THR A 49 10.17 18.30 19.03
CA THR A 49 9.82 16.88 18.98
C THR A 49 9.99 16.26 20.36
N LEU A 50 8.91 15.74 20.95
CA LEU A 50 8.94 15.03 22.22
C LEU A 50 9.48 13.60 22.02
N PHE A 51 8.98 12.91 21.00
CA PHE A 51 9.45 11.59 20.59
C PHE A 51 8.99 11.27 19.17
N HIS A 52 9.70 10.32 18.55
CA HIS A 52 9.45 9.83 17.19
C HIS A 52 8.82 8.43 17.27
N ILE A 53 7.68 8.24 16.60
CA ILE A 53 7.05 6.92 16.46
C ILE A 53 7.68 6.24 15.24
N PRO A 54 8.35 5.07 15.41
CA PRO A 54 9.00 4.39 14.29
C PRO A 54 7.98 3.83 13.29
N PRO A 55 8.42 3.40 12.09
CA PRO A 55 7.55 2.75 11.11
C PRO A 55 7.06 1.40 11.62
N LEU A 56 5.88 1.39 12.24
CA LEU A 56 5.20 0.20 12.77
C LEU A 56 4.27 -0.47 11.74
N CYS A 57 4.59 -0.32 10.46
CA CYS A 57 3.72 -0.72 9.36
C CYS A 57 3.47 -2.22 9.24
N LYS A 58 4.41 -3.03 9.70
CA LYS A 58 4.30 -4.50 9.69
C LYS A 58 3.43 -5.06 10.82
N LEU A 59 2.84 -4.21 11.67
CA LEU A 59 1.82 -4.65 12.64
C LEU A 59 0.54 -5.14 11.95
N ASN A 60 0.22 -4.62 10.75
CA ASN A 60 -0.89 -5.13 9.96
C ASN A 60 -0.49 -6.47 9.31
N PRO A 61 -1.18 -7.58 9.60
CA PRO A 61 -0.90 -8.89 9.00
C PRO A 61 -0.98 -8.92 7.47
N PHE A 62 -1.68 -7.95 6.87
CA PHE A 62 -1.90 -7.80 5.44
C PHE A 62 -1.08 -6.65 4.79
N TYR A 63 -0.06 -6.15 5.48
CA TYR A 63 0.73 -5.01 5.00
C TYR A 63 1.36 -5.25 3.61
N GLU A 64 2.05 -6.37 3.43
CA GLU A 64 2.78 -6.67 2.18
C GLU A 64 1.82 -6.80 0.99
N GLN A 65 0.63 -7.35 1.23
CA GLN A 65 -0.43 -7.56 0.24
C GLN A 65 -1.03 -6.21 -0.20
N LEU A 66 -1.25 -5.29 0.74
CA LEU A 66 -1.72 -3.94 0.44
C LEU A 66 -0.67 -3.12 -0.33
N VAL A 67 0.60 -3.22 0.06
CA VAL A 67 1.71 -2.56 -0.65
C VAL A 67 1.86 -3.11 -2.07
N SER A 68 1.78 -4.43 -2.24
CA SER A 68 1.77 -5.10 -3.55
C SER A 68 0.61 -4.61 -4.42
N LEU A 69 -0.60 -4.51 -3.86
CA LEU A 69 -1.78 -4.01 -4.58
C LEU A 69 -1.62 -2.54 -5.00
N ARG A 70 -1.08 -1.69 -4.12
CA ARG A 70 -0.76 -0.29 -4.46
C ARG A 70 0.26 -0.23 -5.58
N PHE A 71 1.30 -1.07 -5.54
CA PHE A 71 2.31 -1.12 -6.59
C PHE A 71 1.70 -1.51 -7.93
N LYS A 72 0.86 -2.56 -7.98
CA LYS A 72 0.12 -2.94 -9.20
C LYS A 72 -0.71 -1.79 -9.76
N ALA A 73 -1.44 -1.07 -8.90
CA ALA A 73 -2.24 0.07 -9.30
C ALA A 73 -1.39 1.22 -9.87
N LEU A 74 -0.25 1.52 -9.22
CA LEU A 74 0.69 2.52 -9.70
C LEU A 74 1.28 2.12 -11.05
N SER A 75 1.73 0.86 -11.20
CA SER A 75 2.28 0.33 -12.46
C SER A 75 1.27 0.43 -13.61
N TYR A 76 -0.01 0.13 -13.35
CA TYR A 76 -1.07 0.30 -14.34
C TYR A 76 -1.20 1.77 -14.77
N LEU A 77 -1.29 2.70 -13.81
CA LEU A 77 -1.41 4.13 -14.11
C LEU A 77 -0.18 4.70 -14.84
N THR A 78 1.02 4.22 -14.52
CA THR A 78 2.25 4.66 -15.19
C THR A 78 2.38 4.12 -16.60
N ASN A 79 1.87 2.91 -16.87
CA ASN A 79 1.89 2.31 -18.21
C ASN A 79 0.82 2.94 -19.13
N GLU A 80 -0.33 3.34 -18.59
CA GLU A 80 -1.38 4.02 -19.35
C GLU A 80 -1.12 5.53 -19.56
N SER A 81 -0.32 6.17 -18.69
CA SER A 81 -0.20 7.64 -18.65
C SER A 81 1.26 8.09 -18.65
N ASP A 82 1.75 8.54 -19.81
CA ASP A 82 3.12 9.06 -19.98
C ASP A 82 3.38 10.38 -19.23
N LYS A 83 2.33 11.08 -18.75
CA LYS A 83 2.46 12.51 -18.41
C LYS A 83 2.28 12.95 -16.96
N HIS A 84 1.65 12.21 -16.03
CA HIS A 84 1.42 12.75 -14.67
C HIS A 84 1.57 11.67 -13.59
N LYS A 85 2.81 11.43 -13.15
CA LYS A 85 3.20 10.43 -12.15
C LYS A 85 2.97 10.87 -10.70
N ALA A 86 2.98 12.19 -10.44
CA ALA A 86 2.95 12.74 -9.08
C ALA A 86 1.57 13.21 -8.59
N LEU A 87 0.58 13.39 -9.49
CA LEU A 87 -0.67 14.04 -9.10
C LEU A 87 -1.70 13.13 -8.40
N TYR A 88 -1.47 11.82 -8.40
CA TYR A 88 -2.49 10.83 -7.98
C TYR A 88 -2.14 10.08 -6.70
N CYS A 89 -0.92 10.22 -6.19
CA CYS A 89 -0.35 9.29 -5.21
C CYS A 89 0.30 9.97 -3.99
N TYR A 90 0.23 11.30 -3.89
CA TYR A 90 0.67 12.11 -2.76
C TYR A 90 -0.52 12.74 -2.06
#